data_AF-S4XLC7-F1
#
_entry.id   AF-S4XLC7-F1
#
_cell.length_a   1.000
_cell.length_b   1.000
_cell.length_c   1.000
_cell.angle_alpha   90.00
_cell.angle_beta   90.00
_cell.angle_gamma   90.00
#
_symmetry.space_group_name_H-M   'P 1'
#
loop_
_entity.id
_entity.type
_entity.pdbx_description
1 polymer ?
#
loop_
_entity_poly.entity_id
_entity_poly.type
_entity_poly.pdbx_seq_one_letter_code
_entity_poly.pdbx_strand_id
1 'polypeptide(L)'
;MAQYRTPTQTTVPVSRTRPHPWTWMALAGYLGVVIALTCLKAWFAIGLLWKPENQRVREVQLNPFSIITGASTPFNAAFDILGNVALFVPLGLLLMTVTRRAGTSVAVAAGLSLVIEISQYLFAVGRTDITDLICNTAGAITGVLLAGLFLRQSPQVARGWTVAATVTVLLAVVSFAILVVIGPSLVGEVIPVDEGPLR
;
A
#
# COMPACT_ATOMS: atom_id res chain seq x y z
N MET A 1 -46.00 -44.87 18.08
CA MET A 1 -45.48 -43.82 17.18
C MET A 1 -44.20 -43.27 17.78
N ALA A 2 -43.03 -43.64 17.23
CA ALA A 2 -41.74 -43.15 17.72
C ALA A 2 -41.52 -41.71 17.25
N GLN A 3 -41.31 -40.78 18.18
CA GLN A 3 -40.99 -39.39 17.87
C GLN A 3 -39.60 -39.31 17.22
N TYR A 4 -39.56 -38.98 15.94
CA TYR A 4 -38.31 -38.67 15.24
C TYR A 4 -37.77 -37.34 15.77
N ARG A 5 -36.75 -37.41 16.63
CA ARG A 5 -36.08 -36.23 17.19
C ARG A 5 -35.14 -35.67 16.13
N THR A 6 -35.47 -34.52 15.55
CA THR A 6 -34.64 -33.81 14.59
C THR A 6 -33.28 -33.50 15.23
N PRO A 7 -32.13 -33.80 14.58
CA PRO A 7 -30.83 -33.48 15.15
C PRO A 7 -30.69 -31.96 15.23
N THR A 8 -30.54 -31.44 16.45
CA THR A 8 -30.19 -30.04 16.68
C THR A 8 -28.84 -29.79 16.02
N GLN A 9 -28.81 -29.03 14.92
CA GLN A 9 -27.56 -28.58 14.32
C GLN A 9 -26.87 -27.63 15.31
N THR A 10 -25.94 -28.16 16.08
CA THR A 10 -25.02 -27.36 16.89
C THR A 10 -24.14 -26.58 15.92
N THR A 11 -24.50 -25.32 15.64
CA THR A 11 -23.64 -24.41 14.88
C THR A 11 -22.39 -24.17 15.73
N VAL A 12 -21.33 -24.94 15.50
CA VAL A 12 -20.03 -24.69 16.12
C VAL A 12 -19.62 -23.28 15.71
N PRO A 13 -19.43 -22.33 16.65
CA PRO A 13 -19.03 -20.99 16.30
C PRO A 13 -17.68 -21.08 15.59
N VAL A 14 -17.59 -20.54 14.37
CA VAL A 14 -16.31 -20.40 13.65
C VAL A 14 -15.39 -19.60 14.58
N SER A 15 -14.39 -20.27 15.15
CA SER A 15 -13.49 -19.65 16.11
C SER A 15 -12.76 -18.50 15.42
N ARG A 16 -13.03 -17.27 15.87
CA ARG A 16 -12.34 -16.08 15.36
C ARG A 16 -10.91 -16.13 15.86
N THR A 17 -10.00 -16.66 15.05
CA THR A 17 -8.57 -16.62 15.33
C THR A 17 -8.14 -15.16 15.43
N ARG A 18 -7.66 -14.76 16.62
CA ARG A 18 -7.13 -13.41 16.82
C ARG A 18 -5.93 -13.19 15.87
N PRO A 19 -5.74 -11.99 15.31
CA PRO A 19 -4.56 -11.69 14.51
C PRO A 19 -3.30 -11.91 15.35
N HIS A 20 -2.24 -12.44 14.73
CA HIS A 20 -0.96 -12.62 15.40
C HIS A 20 -0.36 -11.23 15.74
N PRO A 21 0.34 -11.03 16.87
CA PRO A 21 0.98 -9.74 17.18
C PRO A 21 1.89 -9.22 16.06
N TRP A 22 2.62 -10.10 15.38
CA TRP A 22 3.40 -9.77 14.18
C TRP A 22 2.58 -9.15 13.03
N THR A 23 1.29 -9.46 12.90
CA THR A 23 0.42 -8.84 11.88
C THR A 23 0.18 -7.36 12.18
N TRP A 24 0.08 -6.99 13.45
CA TRP A 24 0.02 -5.58 13.85
C TRP A 24 1.34 -4.85 13.60
N MET A 25 2.47 -5.52 13.87
CA MET A 25 3.79 -4.96 13.56
C MET A 25 3.98 -4.77 12.05
N ALA A 26 3.55 -5.74 11.24
CA ALA A 26 3.54 -5.64 9.78
C ALA A 26 2.66 -4.50 9.29
N LEU A 27 1.45 -4.35 9.85
CA LEU A 27 0.56 -3.24 9.52
C LEU A 27 1.20 -1.89 9.86
N ALA A 28 1.76 -1.73 11.06
CA ALA A 28 2.41 -0.49 11.48
C ALA A 28 3.63 -0.15 10.60
N GLY A 29 4.50 -1.13 10.34
CA GLY A 29 5.66 -0.95 9.45
C GLY A 29 5.23 -0.60 8.02
N TYR A 30 4.20 -1.26 7.51
CA TYR A 30 3.69 -1.01 6.16
C TYR A 30 3.00 0.34 6.02
N LEU A 31 2.31 0.82 7.06
CA LEU A 31 1.82 2.20 7.11
C LEU A 31 2.96 3.21 7.01
N GLY A 32 4.10 2.93 7.66
CA GLY A 32 5.33 3.70 7.49
C GLY A 32 5.81 3.73 6.04
N VAL A 33 5.80 2.59 5.34
CA VAL A 33 6.14 2.51 3.91
C VAL A 33 5.19 3.33 3.05
N VAL A 34 3.87 3.22 3.27
CA VAL A 34 2.85 3.99 2.54
C VAL A 34 3.09 5.50 2.73
N ILE A 35 3.26 5.95 3.98
CA ILE A 35 3.54 7.37 4.27
C ILE A 35 4.86 7.82 3.62
N ALA A 36 5.90 6.98 3.67
CA ALA A 36 7.19 7.31 3.09
C ALA A 36 7.10 7.49 1.57
N LEU A 37 6.49 6.54 0.86
CA LEU A 37 6.38 6.58 -0.60
C LEU A 37 5.43 7.67 -1.13
N THR A 38 4.41 8.04 -0.36
CA THR A 38 3.42 9.05 -0.80
C THR A 38 3.77 10.47 -0.38
N CYS A 39 4.14 10.65 0.89
CA CYS A 39 4.40 11.97 1.45
C CYS A 39 5.89 12.30 1.52
N LEU A 40 6.78 11.32 1.74
CA LEU A 40 8.19 11.59 2.02
C LEU A 40 9.15 11.34 0.84
N LYS A 41 8.62 11.07 -0.35
CA LYS A 41 9.39 10.84 -1.58
C LYS A 41 10.38 11.97 -1.94
N ALA A 42 10.16 13.18 -1.41
CA ALA A 42 11.04 14.33 -1.60
C ALA A 42 12.32 14.32 -0.72
N TRP A 43 12.48 13.33 0.17
CA TRP A 43 13.61 13.26 1.12
C TRP A 43 14.47 12.00 0.99
N PHE A 44 14.13 11.09 0.08
CA PHE A 44 14.94 9.93 -0.22
C PHE A 44 14.83 9.53 -1.68
N ALA A 45 15.84 8.84 -2.17
CA ALA A 45 15.87 8.25 -3.51
C ALA A 45 16.04 6.75 -3.41
N ILE A 46 15.38 6.01 -4.29
CA ILE A 46 15.59 4.57 -4.48
C ILE A 46 16.16 4.38 -5.88
N GLY A 47 17.48 4.28 -5.99
CA GLY A 47 18.17 4.22 -7.29
C GLY A 47 17.78 5.40 -8.19
N LEU A 48 17.36 5.09 -9.42
CA LEU A 48 16.92 6.08 -10.42
C LEU A 48 15.39 6.20 -10.55
N LEU A 49 14.63 5.69 -9.56
CA LEU A 49 13.18 5.53 -9.67
C LEU A 49 12.43 6.87 -9.72
N TRP A 50 12.95 7.89 -9.04
CA TRP A 50 12.48 9.27 -9.14
C TRP A 50 13.60 10.23 -8.74
N LYS A 51 13.39 11.52 -9.06
CA LYS A 51 14.23 12.62 -8.57
C LYS A 51 13.53 13.30 -7.38
N PRO A 52 14.09 13.27 -6.16
CA PRO A 52 13.47 13.87 -4.97
C PRO A 52 13.18 15.37 -5.13
N GLU A 53 14.06 16.10 -5.83
CA GLU A 53 13.90 17.53 -6.08
C GLU A 53 12.57 17.88 -6.77
N ASN A 54 12.11 17.01 -7.67
CA ASN A 54 10.88 17.21 -8.45
C ASN A 54 9.59 16.92 -7.67
N GLN A 55 9.71 16.40 -6.44
CA GLN A 55 8.54 15.98 -5.65
C GLN A 55 8.03 17.08 -4.71
N ARG A 56 8.78 18.18 -4.53
CA ARG A 56 8.40 19.31 -3.68
C ARG A 56 7.51 20.28 -4.46
N VAL A 57 6.28 19.84 -4.72
CA VAL A 57 5.28 20.62 -5.43
C VAL A 57 4.04 20.80 -4.56
N ARG A 58 3.23 21.80 -4.91
CA ARG A 58 1.88 21.98 -4.38
C ARG A 58 0.93 22.09 -5.57
N GLU A 59 0.36 20.97 -5.96
CA GLU A 59 -0.52 20.87 -7.12
C GLU A 59 -1.76 20.07 -6.76
N VAL A 60 -2.87 20.39 -7.44
CA VAL A 60 -4.16 19.72 -7.26
C VAL A 60 -4.68 19.29 -8.62
N GLN A 61 -4.86 17.99 -8.79
CA GLN A 61 -5.28 17.34 -10.02
C GLN A 61 -6.60 16.60 -9.79
N LEU A 62 -7.72 17.23 -10.18
CA LEU A 62 -9.07 16.67 -9.96
C LEU A 62 -9.69 16.06 -11.22
N ASN A 63 -9.03 16.14 -12.37
CA ASN A 63 -9.48 15.42 -13.56
C ASN A 63 -8.97 13.97 -13.49
N PRO A 64 -9.86 12.97 -13.28
CA PRO A 64 -9.45 11.59 -13.07
C PRO A 64 -8.73 11.02 -14.29
N PHE A 65 -7.65 10.31 -14.03
CA PHE A 65 -6.82 9.64 -15.05
C PHE A 65 -6.21 10.58 -16.10
N SER A 66 -6.08 11.88 -15.79
CA SER A 66 -5.41 12.84 -16.70
C SER A 66 -3.95 12.46 -17.00
N ILE A 67 -3.32 11.66 -16.12
CA ILE A 67 -1.97 11.15 -16.31
C ILE A 67 -1.83 10.27 -17.57
N ILE A 68 -2.90 9.60 -18.01
CA ILE A 68 -2.88 8.75 -19.22
C ILE A 68 -2.53 9.58 -20.46
N THR A 69 -3.03 10.82 -20.53
CA THR A 69 -2.77 11.74 -21.64
C THR A 69 -1.62 12.71 -21.36
N GLY A 70 -1.29 12.95 -20.08
CA GLY A 70 -0.30 13.93 -19.66
C GLY A 70 1.11 13.37 -19.41
N ALA A 71 1.28 12.05 -19.32
CA ALA A 71 2.57 11.45 -19.05
C ALA A 71 3.52 11.52 -20.27
N SER A 72 4.81 11.70 -20.00
CA SER A 72 5.85 11.71 -21.05
C SER A 72 5.99 10.37 -21.77
N THR A 73 5.64 9.26 -21.10
CA THR A 73 5.64 7.92 -21.67
C THR A 73 4.45 7.12 -21.13
N PRO A 74 3.95 6.12 -21.88
CA PRO A 74 2.94 5.19 -21.39
C PRO A 74 3.39 4.43 -20.14
N PHE A 75 4.70 4.15 -20.04
CA PHE A 75 5.28 3.51 -18.86
C PHE A 75 5.11 4.37 -17.60
N ASN A 76 5.33 5.68 -17.69
CA ASN A 76 5.16 6.57 -16.53
C ASN A 76 3.70 6.59 -16.04
N ALA A 77 2.73 6.68 -16.96
CA ALA A 77 1.32 6.62 -16.60
C ALA A 77 0.94 5.26 -15.97
N ALA A 78 1.43 4.15 -16.54
CA ALA A 78 1.19 2.82 -16.00
C ALA A 78 1.85 2.63 -14.63
N PHE A 79 3.09 3.10 -14.46
CA PHE A 79 3.82 3.02 -13.20
C PHE A 79 3.12 3.78 -12.08
N ASP A 80 2.58 4.96 -12.36
CA ASP A 80 1.85 5.79 -11.41
C ASP A 80 0.53 5.10 -10.97
N ILE A 81 -0.31 4.72 -11.94
CA ILE A 81 -1.60 4.06 -11.70
C ILE A 81 -1.41 2.70 -11.01
N LEU A 82 -0.55 1.83 -11.56
CA LEU A 82 -0.36 0.48 -11.03
C LEU A 82 0.44 0.50 -9.73
N GLY A 83 1.36 1.46 -9.56
CA GLY A 83 2.11 1.67 -8.33
C GLY A 83 1.19 1.96 -7.16
N ASN A 84 0.24 2.89 -7.33
CA ASN A 84 -0.74 3.24 -6.31
C ASN A 84 -1.69 2.07 -5.96
N VAL A 85 -2.20 1.36 -6.98
CA VAL A 85 -2.98 0.13 -6.75
C VAL A 85 -2.14 -0.90 -5.98
N ALA A 86 -0.93 -1.20 -6.43
CA ALA A 86 -0.06 -2.21 -5.82
C ALA A 86 0.33 -1.84 -4.38
N LEU A 87 0.55 -0.57 -4.10
CA LEU A 87 0.89 -0.06 -2.76
C LEU A 87 -0.25 -0.30 -1.75
N PHE A 88 -1.51 -0.25 -2.17
CA PHE A 88 -2.63 -0.44 -1.25
C PHE A 88 -3.15 -1.88 -1.15
N VAL A 89 -2.69 -2.79 -2.03
CA VAL A 89 -3.05 -4.23 -1.94
C VAL A 89 -2.62 -4.85 -0.61
N PRO A 90 -1.36 -4.74 -0.16
CA PRO A 90 -0.95 -5.33 1.12
C PRO A 90 -1.63 -4.65 2.32
N LEU A 91 -1.87 -3.34 2.24
CA LEU A 91 -2.62 -2.62 3.28
C LEU A 91 -4.05 -3.17 3.43
N GLY A 92 -4.78 -3.31 2.31
CA GLY A 92 -6.13 -3.88 2.32
C GLY A 92 -6.16 -5.31 2.85
N LEU A 93 -5.17 -6.13 2.49
CA LEU A 93 -5.01 -7.50 2.96
C LEU A 93 -4.81 -7.56 4.49
N LEU A 94 -3.89 -6.75 5.03
CA LEU A 94 -3.61 -6.70 6.47
C LEU A 94 -4.81 -6.15 7.25
N LEU A 95 -5.45 -5.09 6.75
CA LEU A 95 -6.65 -4.54 7.36
C LEU A 95 -7.78 -5.57 7.38
N MET A 96 -8.04 -6.30 6.29
CA MET A 96 -9.04 -7.38 6.29
C MET A 96 -8.71 -8.49 7.28
N THR A 97 -7.43 -8.83 7.43
CA THR A 97 -6.96 -9.83 8.40
C THR A 97 -7.21 -9.39 9.85
N VAL A 98 -7.01 -8.10 10.14
CA VAL A 98 -7.16 -7.54 11.48
C VAL A 98 -8.61 -7.24 11.82
N THR A 99 -9.32 -6.52 10.95
CA THR A 99 -10.70 -6.06 11.21
C THR A 99 -11.72 -7.18 11.03
N ARG A 100 -11.41 -8.16 10.16
CA ARG A 100 -12.34 -9.18 9.65
C ARG A 100 -13.63 -8.60 9.04
N ARG A 101 -13.59 -7.34 8.62
CA ARG A 101 -14.74 -6.58 8.09
C ARG A 101 -14.33 -5.85 6.82
N ALA A 102 -14.73 -6.39 5.67
CA ALA A 102 -14.35 -5.86 4.36
C ALA A 102 -14.66 -4.36 4.21
N GLY A 103 -15.89 -3.94 4.54
CA GLY A 103 -16.29 -2.53 4.46
C GLY A 103 -15.46 -1.61 5.36
N THR A 104 -15.17 -2.04 6.59
CA THR A 104 -14.30 -1.27 7.50
C THR A 104 -12.88 -1.16 6.97
N SER A 105 -12.32 -2.25 6.43
CA SER A 105 -10.97 -2.23 5.85
C SER A 105 -10.85 -1.29 4.66
N VAL A 106 -11.82 -1.34 3.74
CA VAL A 106 -11.85 -0.43 2.57
C VAL A 106 -12.03 1.01 3.03
N ALA A 107 -12.96 1.27 3.96
CA ALA A 107 -13.20 2.64 4.46
C ALA A 107 -11.96 3.22 5.17
N VAL A 108 -11.27 2.43 5.98
CA VAL A 108 -10.02 2.87 6.64
C VAL A 108 -8.92 3.15 5.62
N ALA A 109 -8.74 2.29 4.62
CA ALA A 109 -7.73 2.50 3.59
C ALA A 109 -8.04 3.71 2.70
N ALA A 110 -9.29 3.87 2.25
CA ALA A 110 -9.73 5.03 1.48
C ALA A 110 -9.61 6.33 2.29
N GLY A 111 -9.99 6.30 3.58
CA GLY A 111 -9.80 7.42 4.49
C GLY A 111 -8.34 7.79 4.70
N LEU A 112 -7.45 6.80 4.84
CA LEU A 112 -6.00 7.04 4.90
C LEU A 112 -5.50 7.69 3.59
N SER A 113 -5.90 7.17 2.43
CA SER A 113 -5.53 7.77 1.15
C SER A 113 -6.00 9.21 1.05
N LEU A 114 -7.24 9.52 1.47
CA LEU A 114 -7.74 10.90 1.47
C LEU A 114 -6.92 11.80 2.41
N VAL A 115 -6.53 11.31 3.59
CA VAL A 115 -5.67 12.06 4.52
C VAL A 115 -4.29 12.31 3.92
N ILE A 116 -3.73 11.35 3.17
CA ILE A 116 -2.48 11.50 2.43
C ILE A 116 -2.61 12.61 1.39
N GLU A 117 -3.64 12.55 0.53
CA GLU A 117 -3.91 13.57 -0.48
C GLU A 117 -4.01 14.98 0.13
N ILE A 118 -4.78 15.14 1.21
CA ILE A 118 -4.92 16.41 1.92
C ILE A 118 -3.57 16.87 2.50
N SER A 119 -2.80 15.95 3.07
CA SER A 119 -1.50 16.26 3.66
C SER A 119 -0.49 16.71 2.61
N GLN A 120 -0.47 16.08 1.43
CA GLN A 120 0.41 16.47 0.33
C GLN A 120 0.20 17.92 -0.07
N TYR A 121 -1.07 18.35 -0.20
CA TYR A 121 -1.40 19.76 -0.45
C TYR A 121 -0.99 20.68 0.69
N LEU A 122 -1.41 20.37 1.93
CA LEU A 122 -1.20 21.24 3.09
C LEU A 122 0.29 21.49 3.35
N PHE A 123 1.12 20.46 3.21
CA PHE A 123 2.56 20.55 3.48
C PHE A 123 3.40 20.88 2.24
N ALA A 124 2.82 21.00 1.05
CA ALA A 124 3.54 21.21 -0.23
C ALA A 124 4.60 20.12 -0.49
N VAL A 125 4.23 18.86 -0.23
CA VAL A 125 5.13 17.70 -0.32
C VAL A 125 4.78 16.78 -1.49
N GLY A 126 3.87 17.22 -2.37
CA GLY A 126 3.42 16.44 -3.50
C GLY A 126 2.23 17.04 -4.23
N ARG A 127 1.79 16.31 -5.25
CA ARG A 127 0.57 16.58 -6.00
C ARG A 127 -0.56 15.80 -5.35
N THR A 128 -1.65 16.48 -5.03
CA THR A 128 -2.92 15.86 -4.70
C THR A 128 -3.61 15.43 -5.98
N ASP A 129 -3.97 14.15 -6.13
CA ASP A 129 -4.56 13.59 -7.35
C ASP A 129 -5.76 12.69 -7.03
N ILE A 130 -6.90 12.96 -7.67
CA ILE A 130 -8.09 12.11 -7.53
C ILE A 130 -7.84 10.69 -8.08
N THR A 131 -6.93 10.54 -9.04
CA THR A 131 -6.51 9.26 -9.61
C THR A 131 -5.86 8.40 -8.52
N ASP A 132 -5.01 8.99 -7.69
CA ASP A 132 -4.30 8.30 -6.61
C ASP A 132 -5.30 7.78 -5.57
N LEU A 133 -6.27 8.62 -5.17
CA LEU A 133 -7.36 8.19 -4.27
C LEU A 133 -8.16 7.01 -4.83
N ILE A 134 -8.49 7.03 -6.13
CA ILE A 134 -9.22 5.94 -6.80
C ILE A 134 -8.36 4.68 -6.85
N CYS A 135 -7.11 4.79 -7.30
CA CYS A 135 -6.17 3.67 -7.43
C CYS A 135 -5.85 3.02 -6.09
N ASN A 136 -5.56 3.82 -5.06
CA ASN A 136 -5.32 3.35 -3.70
C ASN A 136 -6.55 2.62 -3.14
N THR A 137 -7.75 3.16 -3.37
CA THR A 137 -9.01 2.50 -2.97
C THR A 137 -9.22 1.18 -3.70
N ALA A 138 -8.93 1.12 -5.02
CA ALA A 138 -9.01 -0.10 -5.82
C ALA A 138 -7.99 -1.16 -5.36
N GLY A 139 -6.77 -0.74 -5.02
CA GLY A 139 -5.75 -1.57 -4.41
C GLY A 139 -6.22 -2.18 -3.09
N ALA A 140 -6.79 -1.36 -2.21
CA ALA A 140 -7.32 -1.82 -0.93
C ALA A 140 -8.47 -2.83 -1.10
N ILE A 141 -9.41 -2.58 -2.02
CA ILE A 141 -10.47 -3.53 -2.37
C ILE A 141 -9.87 -4.85 -2.83
N THR A 142 -8.89 -4.82 -3.73
CA THR A 142 -8.20 -6.01 -4.24
C THR A 142 -7.55 -6.81 -3.10
N GLY A 143 -6.82 -6.14 -2.21
CA GLY A 143 -6.24 -6.77 -1.01
C GLY A 143 -7.27 -7.40 -0.07
N VAL A 144 -8.38 -6.70 0.15
CA VAL A 144 -9.50 -7.20 0.97
C VAL A 144 -10.15 -8.44 0.35
N LEU A 145 -10.35 -8.45 -0.97
CA LEU A 145 -10.89 -9.61 -1.69
C LEU A 145 -9.95 -10.81 -1.58
N LEU A 146 -8.65 -10.62 -1.81
CA LEU A 146 -7.64 -11.66 -1.66
C LEU A 146 -7.63 -12.26 -0.25
N ALA A 147 -7.58 -11.41 0.79
CA ALA A 147 -7.68 -11.88 2.17
C ALA A 147 -8.99 -12.63 2.42
N GLY A 148 -10.11 -12.13 1.90
CA GLY A 148 -11.42 -12.77 2.02
C GLY A 148 -11.45 -14.18 1.44
N LEU A 149 -10.80 -14.42 0.29
CA LEU A 149 -10.71 -15.75 -0.32
C LEU A 149 -9.99 -16.75 0.59
N PHE A 150 -8.87 -16.36 1.20
CA PHE A 150 -8.09 -17.24 2.07
C PHE A 150 -8.72 -17.43 3.46
N LEU A 151 -9.34 -16.39 4.01
CA LEU A 151 -9.99 -16.44 5.32
C LEU A 151 -11.28 -17.28 5.34
N ARG A 152 -11.87 -17.55 4.17
CA ARG A 152 -13.02 -18.45 4.00
C ARG A 152 -12.64 -19.94 3.99
N GLN A 153 -11.35 -20.26 3.89
CA GLN A 153 -10.86 -21.64 3.88
C GLN A 153 -10.80 -22.23 5.30
N SER A 154 -10.26 -23.44 5.45
CA SER A 154 -10.12 -24.07 6.76
C SER A 154 -9.23 -23.22 7.70
N PRO A 155 -9.44 -23.26 9.03
CA PRO A 155 -8.68 -22.44 9.98
C PRO A 155 -7.17 -22.62 9.89
N GLN A 156 -6.69 -23.83 9.59
CA GLN A 156 -5.27 -24.15 9.41
C GLN A 156 -4.70 -23.44 8.18
N VAL A 157 -5.42 -23.48 7.06
CA VAL A 157 -4.99 -22.84 5.81
C VAL A 157 -5.06 -21.32 5.94
N ALA A 158 -6.15 -20.78 6.50
CA ALA A 158 -6.28 -19.35 6.77
C ALA A 158 -5.14 -18.83 7.67
N ARG A 159 -4.75 -19.61 8.69
CA ARG A 159 -3.59 -19.28 9.56
C ARG A 159 -2.27 -19.31 8.78
N GLY A 160 -2.05 -20.34 7.96
CA GLY A 160 -0.86 -20.44 7.11
C GLY A 160 -0.71 -19.23 6.18
N TRP A 161 -1.77 -18.86 5.47
CA TRP A 161 -1.80 -17.67 4.61
C TRP A 161 -1.57 -16.38 5.38
N THR A 162 -2.20 -16.23 6.55
CA THR A 162 -2.01 -15.03 7.38
C THR A 162 -0.56 -14.88 7.82
N VAL A 163 0.09 -15.96 8.23
CA VAL A 163 1.52 -15.96 8.60
C VAL A 163 2.39 -15.65 7.39
N ALA A 164 2.15 -16.32 6.26
CA ALA A 164 2.89 -16.08 5.02
C ALA A 164 2.80 -14.61 4.58
N ALA A 165 1.58 -14.06 4.49
CA ALA A 165 1.38 -12.67 4.12
C ALA A 165 2.03 -11.69 5.11
N THR A 166 1.94 -11.96 6.42
CA THR A 166 2.59 -11.16 7.46
C THR A 166 4.11 -11.15 7.26
N VAL A 167 4.73 -12.32 7.05
CA VAL A 167 6.17 -12.44 6.81
C VAL A 167 6.57 -11.73 5.52
N THR A 168 5.85 -11.94 4.42
CA THR A 168 6.11 -11.26 3.14
C THR A 168 6.06 -9.75 3.28
N VAL A 169 5.06 -9.20 3.99
CA VAL A 169 4.98 -7.75 4.25
C VAL A 169 6.16 -7.28 5.10
N LEU A 170 6.52 -8.00 6.16
CA LEU A 170 7.67 -7.63 6.99
C LEU A 170 8.97 -7.63 6.17
N LEU A 171 9.18 -8.63 5.32
CA LEU A 171 10.32 -8.67 4.42
C LEU A 171 10.31 -7.48 3.46
N ALA A 172 9.15 -7.14 2.88
CA ALA A 172 9.01 -5.97 2.01
C ALA A 172 9.32 -4.65 2.76
N VAL A 173 8.87 -4.51 4.01
CA VAL A 173 9.19 -3.34 4.86
C VAL A 173 10.70 -3.25 5.13
N VAL A 174 11.35 -4.37 5.46
CA VAL A 174 12.81 -4.40 5.67
C VAL A 174 13.55 -4.09 4.37
N SER A 175 13.16 -4.70 3.24
CA SER A 175 13.74 -4.41 1.93
C SER A 175 13.59 -2.94 1.56
N PHE A 176 12.43 -2.34 1.78
CA PHE A 176 12.22 -0.91 1.58
C PHE A 176 13.16 -0.07 2.44
N ALA A 177 13.25 -0.37 3.75
CA ALA A 177 14.16 0.35 4.65
C ALA A 177 15.63 0.25 4.21
N ILE A 178 16.08 -0.94 3.78
CA ILE A 178 17.42 -1.15 3.24
C ILE A 178 17.62 -0.31 1.98
N LEU A 179 16.67 -0.30 1.05
CA LEU A 179 16.74 0.49 -0.18
C LEU A 179 16.79 2.00 0.09
N VAL A 180 16.08 2.49 1.10
CA VAL A 180 16.14 3.89 1.50
C VAL A 180 17.51 4.25 2.09
N VAL A 181 18.10 3.37 2.90
CA VAL A 181 19.41 3.60 3.53
C VAL A 181 20.56 3.50 2.52
N ILE A 182 20.52 2.50 1.63
CA ILE A 182 21.60 2.23 0.66
C ILE A 182 21.39 3.02 -0.64
N GLY A 183 20.18 3.50 -0.91
CA GLY A 183 19.80 4.21 -2.14
C GLY A 183 20.81 5.27 -2.59
N PRO A 184 21.26 6.19 -1.72
CA PRO A 184 22.28 7.18 -2.06
C PRO A 184 23.60 6.57 -2.56
N SER A 185 24.01 5.42 -2.03
CA SER A 185 25.24 4.73 -2.44
C SER A 185 25.13 4.03 -3.80
N LEU A 186 23.90 3.75 -4.29
CA LEU A 186 23.66 3.09 -5.58
C LEU A 186 23.62 4.05 -6.76
N VAL A 187 23.42 5.35 -6.51
CA VAL A 187 23.33 6.37 -7.56
C VAL A 187 24.72 6.79 -8.07
N GLY A 188 25.78 6.42 -7.34
CA GLY A 188 27.16 6.85 -7.62
C GLY A 188 27.35 8.34 -7.33
N GLU A 189 28.55 8.74 -6.92
CA GLU A 189 28.91 10.15 -7.02
C GLU A 189 28.72 10.56 -8.49
N VAL A 190 27.77 11.44 -8.77
CA VAL A 190 27.68 12.11 -10.06
C VAL A 190 29.03 12.79 -10.23
N ILE A 191 29.90 12.23 -11.07
CA ILE A 191 31.16 12.89 -11.47
C ILE A 191 30.73 14.28 -11.96
N PRO A 192 31.25 15.37 -11.38
CA PRO A 192 30.98 16.70 -11.88
C PRO A 192 31.39 16.70 -13.34
N VAL A 193 30.45 16.91 -14.25
CA VAL A 193 30.79 17.26 -15.62
C VAL A 193 31.53 18.58 -15.49
N ASP A 194 32.83 18.57 -15.80
CA ASP A 194 33.68 19.75 -15.83
C ASP A 194 33.04 20.74 -16.80
N GLU A 195 32.22 21.65 -16.28
CA GLU A 195 31.75 22.81 -17.02
C GLU A 195 32.98 23.70 -17.20
N GLY A 196 33.72 23.40 -18.26
CA GLY A 196 34.89 24.16 -18.68
C GLY A 196 34.57 25.66 -18.70
N PRO A 197 35.60 26.52 -18.53
CA PRO A 197 35.41 27.91 -18.14
C PRO A 197 34.45 28.62 -19.09
N LEU A 198 33.38 29.17 -18.51
CA LEU A 198 32.45 30.08 -19.18
C LEU A 198 33.27 31.18 -19.85
N ARG A 199 33.24 31.20 -21.18
CA ARG A 199 33.80 32.28 -22.01
C ARG A 199 32.84 33.45 -22.10
#